data_AF-A0A9P5PKJ2-F1
#
_entry.id   AF-A0A9P5PKJ2-F1
#
_cell.length_a   1.000
_cell.length_b   1.000
_cell.length_c   1.000
_cell.angle_alpha   90.00
_cell.angle_beta   90.00
_cell.angle_gamma   90.00
#
_symmetry.space_group_name_H-M   'P 1'
#
loop_
_entity.id
_entity.type
_entity.pdbx_description
1 polymer ?
#
loop_
_entity_poly.entity_id
_entity_poly.type
_entity_poly.pdbx_seq_one_letter_code
_entity_poly.pdbx_strand_id
1 'polypeptide(L)' 'PTEFEMRRRNEKFAKDAREGKKPTHLSRQEKLAKRSPISSWALGIVVFVVVGGVLFELARLVFL' A
#
# COMPACT_ATOMS: atom_id res chain seq x y z
N PRO A 1 4.09 29.57 6.06
CA PRO A 1 5.52 29.48 5.72
C PRO A 1 5.87 30.40 4.55
N THR A 2 6.91 31.21 4.72
CA THR A 2 7.39 32.12 3.66
C THR A 2 8.22 31.35 2.63
N GLU A 3 8.38 31.87 1.41
CA GLU A 3 9.13 31.20 0.36
C GLU A 3 10.59 30.88 0.75
N PHE A 4 11.19 31.76 1.54
CA PHE A 4 12.54 31.58 2.06
C PHE A 4 12.65 30.34 2.96
N GLU A 5 11.67 30.12 3.84
CA GLU A 5 11.61 28.93 4.69
C GLU A 5 11.38 27.65 3.88
N MET A 6 10.67 27.73 2.75
CA MET A 6 10.50 26.59 1.86
C MET A 6 11.80 26.21 1.15
N ARG A 7 12.55 27.20 0.62
CA ARG A 7 13.85 26.96 -0.02
C ARG A 7 14.85 26.33 0.94
N ARG A 8 14.98 26.88 2.15
CA ARG A 8 15.90 26.34 3.18
C ARG A 8 15.56 24.89 3.56
N ARG A 9 14.27 24.55 3.64
CA ARG A 9 13.83 23.17 3.89
C ARG A 9 14.17 22.25 2.72
N ASN A 10 13.92 22.68 1.48
CA ASN A 10 14.24 21.89 0.29
C ASN A 10 15.75 21.63 0.16
N GLU A 11 16.59 22.63 0.44
CA GLU A 11 18.05 22.48 0.45
C GLU A 11 18.51 21.47 1.51
N LYS A 12 17.93 21.53 2.72
CA LYS A 12 18.20 20.55 3.77
C LYS A 12 17.79 19.14 3.35
N PHE A 13 16.59 18.97 2.79
CA PHE A 13 16.13 17.68 2.27
C PHE A 13 17.04 17.14 1.16
N ALA A 14 17.48 17.99 0.23
CA ALA A 14 18.39 17.60 -0.85
C ALA A 14 19.76 17.16 -0.31
N LYS A 15 20.30 17.86 0.69
CA LYS A 15 21.54 17.49 1.37
C LYS A 15 21.40 16.16 2.12
N ASP A 16 20.35 16.01 2.93
CA ASP A 16 20.09 14.79 3.69
C ASP A 16 19.87 13.57 2.77
N ALA A 17 19.23 13.76 1.61
CA ALA A 17 19.07 12.73 0.58
C ALA A 17 20.41 12.33 -0.06
N ARG A 18 21.28 13.30 -0.37
CA ARG A 18 22.64 13.03 -0.89
C ARG A 18 23.53 12.31 0.11
N GLU A 19 23.36 12.59 1.40
CA GLU A 19 24.06 11.92 2.50
C GLU A 19 23.51 10.51 2.81
N GLY A 20 22.47 10.07 2.11
CA GLY A 20 21.89 8.72 2.27
C GLY A 20 21.14 8.53 3.59
N LYS A 21 20.75 9.61 4.27
CA LYS A 21 19.95 9.50 5.50
C LYS A 21 18.58 8.93 5.18
N LYS A 22 18.11 7.99 6.00
CA LYS A 22 16.76 7.43 5.86
C LYS A 22 15.73 8.55 6.06
N PRO A 23 14.88 8.84 5.06
CA PRO A 23 13.87 9.88 5.21
C PRO A 23 12.82 9.44 6.24
N THR A 24 12.47 10.35 7.16
CA THR A 24 11.38 10.12 8.13
C THR A 24 10.01 10.03 7.43
N HIS A 25 9.88 10.66 6.27
CA HIS A 25 8.70 10.58 5.42
C HIS A 25 9.09 10.05 4.04
N LEU A 26 8.51 8.90 3.67
CA LEU A 26 8.65 8.34 2.33
C LEU A 26 8.17 9.34 1.27
N SER A 27 8.92 9.43 0.19
CA SER A 27 8.49 10.14 -1.02
C SER A 27 7.20 9.52 -1.57
N ARG A 28 6.46 10.29 -2.38
CA ARG A 28 5.26 9.78 -3.04
C ARG A 28 5.58 8.52 -3.85
N GLN A 29 6.70 8.53 -4.59
CA GLN A 29 7.14 7.39 -5.40
C GLN A 29 7.37 6.14 -4.55
N GLU A 30 8.06 6.26 -3.42
CA GLU A 30 8.29 5.12 -2.51
C GLU A 30 7.00 4.61 -1.88
N LYS A 31 6.04 5.50 -1.57
CA LYS A 31 4.72 5.09 -1.08
C LYS A 31 3.95 4.30 -2.14
N LEU A 32 4.02 4.70 -3.41
CA LEU A 32 3.40 3.95 -4.50
C LEU A 32 4.11 2.62 -4.73
N ALA A 33 5.44 2.58 -4.68
CA ALA A 33 6.21 1.35 -4.84
C ALA A 33 5.92 0.30 -3.75
N LYS A 34 5.58 0.73 -2.53
CA LYS A 34 5.20 -0.15 -1.42
C LYS A 34 3.72 -0.56 -1.45
N ARG A 35 2.91 0.00 -2.35
CA ARG A 35 1.48 -0.33 -2.42
C ARG A 35 1.31 -1.70 -3.06
N SER A 36 0.48 -2.54 -2.45
CA SER A 36 0.09 -3.82 -3.05
C SER A 36 -0.50 -3.58 -4.45
N PRO A 37 -0.13 -4.39 -5.46
CA PRO A 37 -0.73 -4.33 -6.79
C PRO A 37 -2.18 -4.82 -6.79
N ILE A 38 -2.60 -5.58 -5.78
CA ILE A 38 -3.95 -6.14 -5.65
C ILE A 38 -4.71 -5.37 -4.58
N SER A 39 -5.95 -4.97 -4.91
CA SER A 39 -6.87 -4.32 -3.98
C SER A 39 -7.44 -5.34 -2.99
N SER A 40 -7.80 -4.89 -1.78
CA SER A 40 -8.41 -5.76 -0.77
C SER A 40 -9.72 -6.40 -1.25
N TRP A 41 -10.47 -5.73 -2.13
CA TRP A 41 -11.70 -6.26 -2.71
C TRP A 41 -11.42 -7.43 -3.68
N ALA A 42 -10.39 -7.30 -4.53
CA ALA A 42 -9.97 -8.39 -5.41
C ALA A 42 -9.48 -9.60 -4.60
N LEU A 43 -8.74 -9.37 -3.51
CA LEU A 43 -8.37 -10.44 -2.58
C LEU A 43 -9.62 -11.10 -1.96
N GLY A 44 -10.62 -10.31 -1.57
CA GLY A 44 -11.88 -10.81 -1.02
C GLY A 44 -12.63 -11.73 -1.97
N ILE A 45 -12.68 -11.41 -3.27
CA ILE A 45 -13.29 -12.27 -4.29
C ILE A 45 -12.53 -13.58 -4.41
N VAL A 46 -11.20 -13.54 -4.49
CA VAL A 46 -10.38 -14.75 -4.60
C VAL A 46 -10.63 -15.67 -3.41
N VAL A 47 -10.62 -15.12 -2.18
CA VAL A 47 -10.93 -15.90 -0.97
C VAL A 47 -12.35 -16.45 -1.03
N PHE A 48 -13.33 -15.66 -1.45
CA PHE A 48 -14.71 -16.12 -1.59
C PHE A 48 -14.86 -17.23 -2.64
N VAL A 49 -14.16 -17.19 -3.77
CA VAL A 49 -14.23 -18.27 -4.76
C VAL A 49 -13.61 -19.55 -4.21
N VAL A 50 -12.45 -19.44 -3.55
CA VAL A 50 -11.73 -20.60 -3.00
C VAL A 50 -12.50 -21.24 -1.83
N VAL A 51 -13.03 -20.42 -0.91
CA VAL A 51 -13.75 -20.89 0.28
C VAL A 51 -15.23 -21.14 0.00
N GLY A 52 -15.84 -20.32 -0.85
CA GLY A 52 -17.26 -20.39 -1.19
C GLY A 52 -17.62 -21.66 -1.95
N GLY A 53 -16.70 -22.23 -2.74
CA GLY A 53 -16.89 -23.56 -3.31
C GLY A 53 -17.10 -24.63 -2.23
N VAL A 54 -16.31 -24.57 -1.15
CA VAL A 54 -16.45 -25.48 0.00
C VAL A 54 -17.75 -25.23 0.74
N LEU A 55 -18.13 -23.97 0.98
CA LEU A 55 -19.41 -23.66 1.63
C LEU A 55 -20.61 -24.12 0.80
N PHE A 56 -20.55 -23.97 -0.52
CA PHE A 56 -21.58 -24.45 -1.44
C PHE A 56 -21.66 -25.98 -1.46
N GLU A 57 -20.52 -26.66 -1.44
CA GLU A 57 -20.46 -28.12 -1.39
C GLU A 57 -20.99 -28.67 -0.05
N LEU A 58 -20.65 -28.03 1.07
CA LEU A 58 -21.21 -28.36 2.38
C LEU A 58 -22.72 -28.11 2.42
N ALA A 59 -23.19 -26.99 1.89
CA ALA A 59 -24.62 -26.70 1.81
C ALA A 59 -25.34 -27.73 0.93
N ARG A 60 -24.75 -28.13 -0.20
CA ARG A 60 -25.26 -29.24 -1.01
C ARG A 60 -25.37 -30.51 -0.16
N LEU A 61 -24.30 -30.95 0.51
CA LEU A 61 -24.32 -32.19 1.31
C LEU A 61 -25.35 -32.17 2.44
N VAL A 62 -25.66 -31.00 3.01
CA VAL A 62 -26.60 -30.87 4.13
C VAL A 62 -28.05 -30.71 3.66
N PHE A 63 -28.29 -30.04 2.53
CA PHE A 63 -29.63 -29.65 2.09
C PHE A 63 -30.13 -30.33 0.80
N LEU A 64 -29.28 -31.07 0.07
CA LEU A 64 -29.60 -31.72 -1.21
C LEU A 64 -29.13 -33.17 -1.25
#